data_AF-A0A952Q3P5-F1
#
_entry.id   AF-A0A952Q3P5-F1
#
_cell.length_a   1.000
_cell.length_b   1.000
_cell.length_c   1.000
_cell.angle_alpha   90.00
_cell.angle_beta   90.00
_cell.angle_gamma   90.00
#
_symmetry.space_group_name_H-M   'P 1'
#
loop_
_entity.id
_entity.type
_entity.pdbx_description
1 polymer ?
#
loop_
_entity_poly.entity_id
_entity_poly.type
_entity_poly.pdbx_seq_one_letter_code
_entity_poly.pdbx_strand_id
1 'polypeptide(L)'
;MPTRSDRTSLFIGLGIALVQIVDIILHVATNQAEPIRITSNLAVLVWLAFLAFGKFKQGFRLMTVGFIGVYLALNIAFLAMSGLTNAAQGGGLRVTLLVLIALTVILAALLAYFWERHPNNSMMA
;
A
#
# COMPACT_ATOMS: atom_id res chain seq x y z
N MET A 1 15.47 9.86 -21.67
CA MET A 1 15.61 8.52 -21.04
C MET A 1 15.26 8.64 -19.56
N PRO A 2 14.52 7.69 -18.97
CA PRO A 2 14.23 7.71 -17.53
C PRO A 2 15.53 7.59 -16.72
N THR A 3 15.67 8.42 -15.70
CA THR A 3 16.78 8.43 -14.76
C THR A 3 16.79 7.15 -13.91
N ARG A 4 17.90 6.86 -13.23
CA ARG A 4 17.99 5.72 -12.30
C ARG A 4 16.91 5.81 -11.20
N SER A 5 16.65 7.01 -10.71
CA SER A 5 15.62 7.29 -9.69
C SER A 5 14.20 7.01 -10.20
N ASP A 6 13.94 7.22 -11.51
CA ASP A 6 12.61 6.99 -12.11
C ASP A 6 12.30 5.50 -12.12
N ARG A 7 13.29 4.70 -12.49
CA ARG A 7 13.19 3.23 -12.48
C ARG A 7 13.00 2.70 -11.06
N THR A 8 13.73 3.24 -10.08
CA THR A 8 13.58 2.83 -8.68
C THR A 8 12.16 3.10 -8.16
N SER A 9 11.62 4.29 -8.42
CA SER A 9 10.26 4.65 -7.97
C SER A 9 9.19 3.76 -8.64
N LEU A 10 9.37 3.46 -9.93
CA LEU A 10 8.53 2.53 -10.67
C LEU A 10 8.55 1.12 -10.05
N PHE A 11 9.74 0.56 -9.79
CA PHE A 11 9.86 -0.78 -9.21
C PHE A 11 9.27 -0.86 -7.81
N ILE A 12 9.45 0.17 -6.98
CA ILE A 12 8.81 0.23 -5.66
C ILE A 12 7.29 0.27 -5.80
N GLY A 13 6.75 1.12 -6.68
CA GLY A 13 5.31 1.20 -6.94
C GLY A 13 4.73 -0.13 -7.42
N LEU A 14 5.41 -0.82 -8.34
CA LEU A 14 5.02 -2.16 -8.80
C LEU A 14 5.08 -3.19 -7.65
N GLY A 15 6.10 -3.11 -6.79
CA GLY A 15 6.21 -3.96 -5.61
C GLY A 15 5.03 -3.77 -4.65
N ILE A 16 4.63 -2.53 -4.38
CA ILE A 16 3.45 -2.24 -3.55
C ILE A 16 2.20 -2.83 -4.20
N ALA A 17 2.00 -2.62 -5.50
CA ALA A 17 0.85 -3.14 -6.23
C ALA A 17 0.76 -4.67 -6.16
N LEU A 18 1.88 -5.37 -6.34
CA LEU A 18 1.95 -6.83 -6.23
C LEU A 18 1.55 -7.31 -4.82
N VAL A 19 2.05 -6.65 -3.77
CA VAL A 19 1.65 -6.96 -2.38
C VAL A 19 0.14 -6.85 -2.20
N GLN A 20 -0.48 -5.76 -2.69
CA GLN A 20 -1.93 -5.56 -2.56
C GLN A 20 -2.73 -6.61 -3.33
N ILE A 21 -2.30 -6.92 -4.56
CA ILE A 21 -2.98 -7.90 -5.43
C ILE A 21 -2.89 -9.29 -4.83
N VAL A 22 -1.71 -9.71 -4.37
CA VAL A 22 -1.52 -11.00 -3.71
C VAL A 22 -2.43 -11.10 -2.49
N ASP A 23 -2.51 -10.05 -1.67
CA ASP A 23 -3.37 -10.07 -0.49
C ASP A 23 -4.86 -10.22 -0.85
N ILE A 24 -5.36 -9.44 -1.82
CA ILE A 24 -6.73 -9.56 -2.32
C ILE A 24 -7.00 -10.98 -2.86
N ILE A 25 -6.08 -11.54 -3.63
CA ILE A 25 -6.21 -12.90 -4.16
C ILE A 25 -6.30 -13.91 -3.01
N LEU A 26 -5.46 -13.79 -1.97
CA LEU A 26 -5.52 -14.69 -0.82
C LEU A 26 -6.89 -14.62 -0.12
N HIS A 27 -7.51 -13.45 0.01
CA HIS A 27 -8.85 -13.32 0.57
C HIS A 27 -9.92 -14.00 -0.26
N VAL A 28 -9.90 -13.74 -1.55
CA VAL A 28 -10.91 -14.28 -2.47
C VAL A 28 -10.75 -15.79 -2.61
N ALA A 29 -9.52 -16.28 -2.75
CA ALA A 29 -9.22 -17.69 -2.95
C ALA A 29 -9.48 -18.55 -1.70
N THR A 30 -9.33 -18.00 -0.50
CA THR A 30 -9.60 -18.74 0.75
C THR A 30 -11.05 -18.65 1.21
N ASN A 31 -11.93 -17.99 0.43
CA ASN A 31 -13.32 -17.69 0.78
C ASN A 31 -13.45 -16.99 2.16
N GLN A 32 -12.38 -16.35 2.62
CA GLN A 32 -12.35 -15.46 3.77
C GLN A 32 -12.45 -14.04 3.24
N ALA A 33 -13.58 -13.74 2.59
CA ALA A 33 -13.85 -12.43 2.02
C ALA A 33 -14.05 -11.44 3.17
N GLU A 34 -12.94 -10.90 3.66
CA GLU A 34 -12.86 -9.84 4.68
C GLU A 34 -12.98 -8.50 3.94
N PRO A 35 -14.19 -7.91 3.77
CA PRO A 35 -14.40 -6.85 2.78
C PRO A 35 -13.57 -5.61 3.08
N ILE A 36 -13.36 -5.32 4.37
CA ILE A 36 -12.55 -4.21 4.85
C ILE A 36 -11.09 -4.34 4.41
N ARG A 37 -10.55 -5.57 4.36
CA ARG A 37 -9.20 -5.80 3.87
C ARG A 37 -9.10 -5.55 2.37
N ILE A 38 -10.05 -6.07 1.61
CA ILE A 38 -10.13 -5.82 0.16
C ILE A 38 -10.24 -4.32 -0.10
N THR A 39 -11.12 -3.60 0.60
CA THR A 39 -11.25 -2.15 0.49
C THR A 39 -9.96 -1.42 0.85
N SER A 40 -9.25 -1.84 1.91
CA SER A 40 -7.98 -1.23 2.30
C SER A 40 -6.91 -1.37 1.22
N ASN A 41 -6.76 -2.57 0.64
CA ASN A 41 -5.80 -2.84 -0.43
C ASN A 41 -6.16 -2.09 -1.72
N LEU A 42 -7.46 -2.00 -2.04
CA LEU A 42 -7.95 -1.22 -3.16
C LEU A 42 -7.65 0.28 -3.01
N ALA A 43 -7.72 0.84 -1.79
CA ALA A 43 -7.34 2.24 -1.56
C ALA A 43 -5.87 2.50 -1.94
N VAL A 44 -4.96 1.59 -1.61
CA VAL A 44 -3.55 1.67 -1.99
C VAL A 44 -3.38 1.53 -3.50
N LEU A 45 -4.10 0.62 -4.15
CA LEU A 45 -4.07 0.48 -5.61
C LEU A 45 -4.59 1.73 -6.33
N VAL A 46 -5.66 2.34 -5.83
CA VAL A 46 -6.20 3.60 -6.33
C VAL A 46 -5.17 4.73 -6.21
N TRP A 47 -4.46 4.82 -5.08
CA TRP A 47 -3.36 5.76 -4.92
C TRP A 47 -2.25 5.57 -5.95
N LEU A 48 -1.82 4.33 -6.20
CA LEU A 48 -0.80 4.03 -7.21
C LEU A 48 -1.29 4.34 -8.63
N ALA A 49 -2.55 4.04 -8.94
CA ALA A 49 -3.15 4.39 -10.24
C ALA A 49 -3.14 5.91 -10.44
N PHE A 50 -3.54 6.66 -9.42
CA PHE A 50 -3.48 8.11 -9.41
C PHE A 50 -2.08 8.67 -9.65
N LEU A 51 -1.06 8.05 -9.06
CA LEU A 51 0.34 8.38 -9.31
C LEU A 51 0.75 8.09 -10.77
N ALA A 52 0.38 6.92 -11.29
CA ALA A 52 0.70 6.49 -12.65
C ALA A 52 0.09 7.40 -13.73
N PHE A 53 -1.11 7.95 -13.50
CA PHE A 53 -1.75 8.91 -14.40
C PHE A 53 -1.23 10.34 -14.27
N GLY A 54 -0.20 10.58 -13.45
CA GLY A 54 0.45 11.88 -13.32
C GLY A 54 -0.43 12.97 -12.70
N LYS A 55 -1.54 12.58 -12.04
CA LYS A 55 -2.51 13.53 -11.47
C LYS A 55 -2.00 14.28 -10.23
N PHE A 56 -0.80 13.95 -9.73
CA PHE A 56 -0.34 14.37 -8.40
C PHE A 56 1.16 14.66 -8.30
N LYS A 57 1.67 15.51 -9.20
CA LYS A 57 3.06 15.99 -9.11
C LYS A 57 3.30 16.90 -7.90
N GLN A 58 2.28 17.63 -7.46
CA GLN A 58 2.30 18.47 -6.25
C GLN A 58 1.57 17.77 -5.10
N GLY A 59 2.09 17.90 -3.88
CA GLY A 59 1.44 17.35 -2.68
C GLY A 59 1.53 15.82 -2.53
N PHE A 60 2.43 15.15 -3.26
CA PHE A 60 2.60 13.68 -3.22
C PHE A 60 2.69 13.15 -1.79
N ARG A 61 3.52 13.78 -0.93
CA ARG A 61 3.71 13.37 0.46
C ARG A 61 2.43 13.39 1.28
N LEU A 62 1.62 14.46 1.15
CA LEU A 62 0.34 14.57 1.85
C LEU A 62 -0.63 13.47 1.40
N MET A 63 -0.65 13.17 0.11
CA MET A 63 -1.46 12.07 -0.41
C MET A 63 -0.98 10.70 0.04
N THR A 64 0.33 10.45 0.04
CA THR A 64 0.89 9.21 0.58
C THR A 64 0.45 9.04 2.02
N VAL A 65 0.58 10.07 2.85
CA VAL A 65 0.10 10.05 4.24
C VAL A 65 -1.41 9.80 4.31
N GLY A 66 -2.21 10.44 3.45
CA GLY A 66 -3.66 10.25 3.41
C GLY A 66 -4.06 8.81 3.07
N PHE A 67 -3.58 8.28 1.95
CA PHE A 67 -3.94 6.93 1.49
C PHE A 67 -3.36 5.83 2.39
N ILE A 68 -2.11 5.96 2.85
CA ILE A 68 -1.52 5.02 3.80
C ILE A 68 -2.20 5.12 5.17
N GLY A 69 -2.64 6.33 5.56
CA GLY A 69 -3.45 6.53 6.76
C GLY A 69 -4.79 5.80 6.68
N VAL A 70 -5.51 5.93 5.57
CA VAL A 70 -6.76 5.17 5.31
C VAL A 70 -6.50 3.66 5.33
N TYR A 71 -5.45 3.20 4.65
CA TYR A 71 -5.04 1.79 4.65
C TYR A 71 -4.80 1.25 6.06
N LEU A 72 -4.03 1.98 6.87
CA LEU A 72 -3.73 1.60 8.25
C LEU A 72 -4.98 1.64 9.14
N ALA A 73 -5.80 2.68 9.02
CA ALA A 73 -7.03 2.80 9.80
C ALA A 73 -7.98 1.62 9.54
N LEU A 74 -8.15 1.22 8.27
CA LEU A 74 -8.98 0.07 7.91
C LEU A 74 -8.40 -1.26 8.42
N ASN A 75 -7.07 -1.44 8.33
CA ASN A 75 -6.43 -2.65 8.85
C ASN A 75 -6.46 -2.73 10.38
N ILE A 76 -6.31 -1.60 11.08
CA ILE A 76 -6.47 -1.52 12.54
C ILE A 76 -7.92 -1.80 12.93
N ALA A 77 -8.89 -1.21 12.23
CA ALA A 77 -10.31 -1.47 12.45
C ALA A 77 -10.61 -2.96 12.27
N PHE A 78 -10.10 -3.58 11.20
CA PHE A 78 -10.19 -5.01 10.96
C PHE A 78 -9.65 -5.83 12.13
N LEU A 79 -8.44 -5.54 12.61
CA LEU A 79 -7.86 -6.21 13.78
C LEU A 79 -8.70 -6.03 15.05
N ALA A 80 -9.30 -4.86 15.24
CA ALA A 80 -10.18 -4.59 16.38
C ALA A 80 -11.47 -5.42 16.35
N MET A 81 -12.02 -5.70 15.16
CA MET A 81 -13.25 -6.50 15.01
C MET A 81 -12.99 -8.00 14.97
N SER A 82 -11.88 -8.43 14.36
CA SER A 82 -11.60 -9.84 14.05
C SER A 82 -10.50 -10.46 14.90
N GLY A 83 -9.87 -9.66 15.77
CA GLY A 83 -8.78 -10.08 16.65
C GLY A 83 -7.44 -10.28 15.95
N LEU A 84 -6.39 -10.46 16.76
CA LEU A 84 -5.02 -10.71 16.29
C LEU A 84 -4.78 -12.16 15.81
N THR A 85 -5.70 -13.07 16.12
CA THR A 85 -5.64 -14.49 15.73
C THR A 85 -6.65 -14.80 14.64
N ASN A 86 -6.34 -15.80 13.81
CA ASN A 86 -7.24 -16.30 12.78
C ASN A 86 -7.88 -17.62 13.22
N ALA A 87 -9.09 -17.56 13.77
CA ALA A 87 -9.85 -18.74 14.16
C ALA A 87 -10.07 -19.72 13.00
N ALA A 88 -10.24 -19.21 11.78
CA ALA A 88 -10.46 -20.03 10.59
C ALA A 88 -9.18 -20.76 10.10
N GLN A 89 -8.02 -20.43 10.66
CA GLN A 89 -6.73 -21.09 10.39
C GLN A 89 -6.14 -21.74 11.66
N GLY A 90 -7.01 -22.26 12.53
CA GLY A 90 -6.58 -22.98 13.74
C GLY A 90 -6.14 -22.07 14.89
N GLY A 91 -6.50 -20.79 14.88
CA GLY A 91 -6.23 -19.84 15.97
C GLY A 91 -4.83 -19.23 15.99
N GLY A 92 -4.02 -19.46 14.95
CA GLY A 92 -2.69 -18.86 14.83
C GLY A 92 -2.74 -17.33 14.73
N LEU A 93 -1.63 -16.66 15.07
CA LEU A 93 -1.48 -15.23 14.86
C LEU A 93 -1.64 -14.87 13.37
N ARG A 94 -2.25 -13.72 13.08
CA ARG A 94 -2.38 -13.17 11.72
C ARG A 94 -1.05 -12.61 11.19
N VAL A 95 0.03 -13.39 11.27
CA VAL A 95 1.41 -12.98 10.93
C VAL A 95 1.48 -12.47 9.49
N THR A 96 0.84 -13.17 8.55
CA THR A 96 0.81 -12.76 7.13
C THR A 96 0.24 -11.35 6.98
N LEU A 97 -0.88 -11.03 7.64
CA LEU A 97 -1.45 -9.69 7.62
C LEU A 97 -0.47 -8.64 8.15
N LEU A 98 0.12 -8.90 9.32
CA LEU A 98 1.05 -7.96 9.95
C LEU A 98 2.29 -7.70 9.08
N VAL A 99 2.82 -8.74 8.43
CA VAL A 99 3.95 -8.64 7.50
C VAL A 99 3.57 -7.82 6.27
N LEU A 100 2.40 -8.06 5.67
CA LEU A 100 1.95 -7.33 4.48
C LEU A 100 1.65 -5.85 4.78
N ILE A 101 1.08 -5.56 5.96
CA ILE A 101 0.91 -4.18 6.44
C ILE A 101 2.28 -3.50 6.57
N ALA A 102 3.21 -4.11 7.30
CA ALA A 102 4.53 -3.54 7.54
C ALA A 102 5.29 -3.32 6.23
N LEU A 103 5.25 -4.30 5.33
CA LEU A 103 5.87 -4.22 4.02
C LEU A 103 5.27 -3.09 3.17
N THR A 104 3.95 -2.95 3.16
CA THR A 104 3.25 -1.86 2.44
C THR A 104 3.68 -0.49 2.96
N VAL A 105 3.73 -0.30 4.28
CA VAL A 105 4.16 0.96 4.91
C VAL A 105 5.62 1.28 4.58
N ILE A 106 6.52 0.30 4.70
CA ILE A 106 7.95 0.49 4.40
C ILE A 106 8.15 0.87 2.94
N LEU A 107 7.52 0.13 2.01
CA LEU A 107 7.62 0.42 0.58
C LEU A 107 7.01 1.78 0.23
N ALA A 108 5.89 2.17 0.85
CA ALA A 108 5.29 3.48 0.64
C ALA A 108 6.18 4.62 1.16
N ALA A 109 6.84 4.44 2.31
CA ALA A 109 7.81 5.40 2.84
C ALA A 109 9.04 5.52 1.92
N LEU A 110 9.55 4.40 1.40
CA LEU A 110 10.63 4.40 0.42
C LEU A 110 10.20 5.10 -0.87
N LEU A 111 8.98 4.85 -1.37
CA LEU A 111 8.44 5.52 -2.54
C LEU A 111 8.37 7.04 -2.32
N ALA A 112 7.86 7.49 -1.18
CA ALA A 112 7.85 8.91 -0.78
C ALA A 112 9.24 9.54 -0.81
N TYR A 113 10.21 8.86 -0.18
CA TYR A 113 11.58 9.34 -0.10
C TYR A 113 12.27 9.47 -1.46
N PHE A 114 12.17 8.45 -2.31
CA PHE A 114 12.77 8.50 -3.64
C PHE A 114 12.02 9.44 -4.59
N TRP A 115 10.70 9.60 -4.41
CA TRP A 115 9.90 10.53 -5.20
C TRP A 115 10.30 12.00 -4.99
N GLU A 116 10.56 12.42 -3.76
CA GLU A 116 10.95 13.79 -3.42
C GLU A 116 12.37 14.15 -3.89
N ARG A 117 13.25 13.16 -3.99
CA ARG A 117 14.65 13.35 -4.45
C ARG A 117 14.80 13.50 -5.96
N HIS A 118 13.69 13.54 -6.71
CA HIS A 118 13.71 13.77 -8.14
C HIS A 118 13.92 15.25 -8.48
N PRO A 119 14.92 15.59 -9.32
CA PRO A 119 15.22 16.97 -9.68
C PRO A 119 14.06 17.67 -10.41
N ASN A 120 13.25 16.94 -11.18
CA ASN A 120 12.10 17.52 -11.89
C ASN A 120 10.87 17.79 -10.99
N ASN A 121 10.83 17.23 -9.79
CA ASN A 121 9.72 17.46 -8.83
C ASN A 121 10.02 18.61 -7.86
N SER A 122 11.30 19.02 -7.73
CA SER A 122 11.78 20.06 -6.80
C SER A 122 11.94 21.45 -7.45
N MET A 123 11.93 21.55 -8.78
CA MET A 123 12.03 22.83 -9.51
C MET A 123 10.67 23.51 -9.81
N MET A 124 9.56 22.96 -9.32
CA MET A 124 8.21 23.51 -9.51
C MET A 124 7.52 23.87 -8.18
N ALA A 125 8.30 24.00 -7.11
CA ALA A 125 7.88 24.50 -5.80
C ALA A 125 8.31 25.96 -5.63
#